data_AF-A0A433PQG6-F1
#
_entry.id   AF-A0A433PQG6-F1
#
_cell.length_a   1.000
_cell.length_b   1.000
_cell.length_c   1.000
_cell.angle_alpha   90.00
_cell.angle_beta   90.00
_cell.angle_gamma   90.00
#
_symmetry.space_group_name_H-M   'P 1'
#
loop_
_entity.id
_entity.type
_entity.pdbx_description
1 polymer ?
#
loop_
_entity_poly.entity_id
_entity_poly.type
_entity_poly.pdbx_seq_one_letter_code
_entity_poly.pdbx_strand_id
1 'polypeptide(L)'
;MVEVKNYQKIALGNFCPTNLLPYGIHAKSLNLPMLGNVLQNRDPTLRLGIKRTFSECVQDDVGAHPSHYVIAMVARSGSGKTSTVIALAKKHFVIYVMCAYRGSISPDFTDVNFAALAEEVRIMCEILRKKFDRLTLDSILKYDRVLKDKAMDRVELEFLARFMFLLLLFNKNPQLEPQDFFREQINGGYKTIGLLVKELKAYNSVTIQEMRFYVHLELGKHLNGRGIVIALDEAHAAENYILPHELISPTGLKDLQDGQKNEDDIFDFNKLIARSEYRRGFLTPLCAALSNINVTLVVLGTAFSLLNADHVYSASSKPTERFIRITNFSLANEDDVSMILQSLLDMSGCDIPKQKRQRLAGRFRFTTYIVEAITKVAFPETKSKQQILDEAISAAESRAKGD
;
A
#
# COMPACT_ATOMS: atom_id res chain seq x y z
N MET A 1 -21.88 2.61 -13.22
CA MET A 1 -22.55 2.47 -11.90
C MET A 1 -23.64 1.39 -11.89
N VAL A 2 -24.47 1.27 -12.95
CA VAL A 2 -25.49 0.21 -13.10
C VAL A 2 -24.86 -1.20 -13.17
N GLU A 3 -23.76 -1.35 -13.89
CA GLU A 3 -23.06 -2.65 -14.06
C GLU A 3 -22.53 -3.23 -12.74
N VAL A 4 -22.05 -2.38 -11.84
CA VAL A 4 -21.48 -2.82 -10.55
C VAL A 4 -22.54 -3.39 -9.62
N LYS A 5 -23.68 -2.68 -9.51
CA LYS A 5 -24.80 -3.13 -8.69
C LYS A 5 -25.38 -4.44 -9.23
N ASN A 6 -25.45 -4.57 -10.55
CA ASN A 6 -25.89 -5.81 -11.20
C ASN A 6 -24.89 -6.95 -10.95
N TYR A 7 -23.59 -6.69 -11.05
CA TYR A 7 -22.56 -7.66 -10.73
C TYR A 7 -22.67 -8.14 -9.27
N GLN A 8 -22.80 -7.23 -8.30
CA GLN A 8 -22.97 -7.59 -6.88
C GLN A 8 -24.22 -8.43 -6.63
N LYS A 9 -25.33 -8.13 -7.31
CA LYS A 9 -26.55 -8.94 -7.24
C LYS A 9 -26.34 -10.34 -7.76
N ILE A 10 -25.65 -10.48 -8.90
CA ILE A 10 -25.34 -11.78 -9.50
C ILE A 10 -24.37 -12.58 -8.62
N ALA A 11 -23.31 -11.93 -8.13
CA ALA A 11 -22.23 -12.58 -7.39
C ALA A 11 -22.61 -12.95 -5.96
N LEU A 12 -23.46 -12.17 -5.29
CA LEU A 12 -23.88 -12.44 -3.91
C LEU A 12 -25.23 -13.15 -3.82
N GLY A 13 -26.02 -13.18 -4.91
CA GLY A 13 -27.30 -13.87 -4.97
C GLY A 13 -28.21 -13.50 -3.79
N ASN A 14 -28.67 -14.50 -3.05
CA ASN A 14 -29.54 -14.33 -1.89
C ASN A 14 -28.87 -13.67 -0.66
N PHE A 15 -27.55 -13.44 -0.71
CA PHE A 15 -26.81 -12.69 0.31
C PHE A 15 -26.55 -11.24 -0.09
N CYS A 16 -27.10 -10.78 -1.21
CA CYS A 16 -26.88 -9.42 -1.67
C CYS A 16 -27.53 -8.42 -0.67
N PRO A 17 -26.75 -7.53 -0.03
CA PRO A 17 -27.29 -6.59 0.94
C PRO A 17 -28.18 -5.53 0.26
N THR A 18 -29.11 -4.94 1.03
CA THR A 18 -29.97 -3.84 0.58
C THR A 18 -29.17 -2.60 0.18
N ASN A 19 -28.05 -2.34 0.85
CA ASN A 19 -27.14 -1.23 0.56
C ASN A 19 -25.95 -1.69 -0.29
N LEU A 20 -26.09 -1.58 -1.62
CA LEU A 20 -25.05 -1.94 -2.58
C LEU A 20 -23.93 -0.90 -2.62
N LEU A 21 -22.68 -1.34 -2.53
CA LEU A 21 -21.53 -0.45 -2.67
C LEU A 21 -21.25 -0.14 -4.15
N PRO A 22 -20.98 1.12 -4.54
CA PRO A 22 -20.78 1.50 -5.93
C PRO A 22 -19.40 1.10 -6.52
N TYR A 23 -18.78 -0.01 -6.11
CA TYR A 23 -17.36 -0.29 -6.36
C TYR A 23 -17.03 -1.23 -7.54
N GLY A 24 -16.35 -0.72 -8.58
CA GLY A 24 -15.58 -1.47 -9.61
C GLY A 24 -16.36 -2.37 -10.58
N ILE A 25 -15.88 -2.51 -11.82
CA ILE A 25 -16.51 -3.34 -12.88
C ILE A 25 -16.16 -4.84 -12.71
N HIS A 26 -15.15 -5.19 -11.90
CA HIS A 26 -14.64 -6.56 -11.80
C HIS A 26 -14.61 -7.12 -10.37
N ALA A 27 -15.00 -8.39 -10.28
CA ALA A 27 -15.17 -9.28 -9.12
C ALA A 27 -14.12 -9.22 -8.00
N LYS A 28 -12.84 -9.02 -8.35
CA LYS A 28 -11.71 -9.42 -7.50
C LYS A 28 -11.52 -8.56 -6.24
N SER A 29 -12.29 -7.46 -6.11
CA SER A 29 -12.04 -6.43 -5.11
C SER A 29 -13.24 -6.13 -4.22
N LEU A 30 -14.29 -6.97 -4.18
CA LEU A 30 -15.50 -6.65 -3.42
C LEU A 30 -15.25 -6.50 -1.91
N ASN A 31 -14.33 -7.31 -1.36
CA ASN A 31 -14.16 -7.50 0.08
C ASN A 31 -13.40 -6.37 0.78
N LEU A 32 -12.39 -5.79 0.13
CA LEU A 32 -11.52 -4.76 0.74
C LEU A 32 -12.24 -3.41 0.99
N PRO A 33 -12.99 -2.85 0.02
CA PRO A 33 -13.76 -1.62 0.19
C PRO A 33 -14.94 -1.82 1.15
N MET A 34 -15.56 -3.00 1.06
CA MET A 34 -16.55 -3.48 2.03
C MET A 34 -15.98 -3.43 3.45
N LEU A 35 -14.84 -4.08 3.69
CA LEU A 35 -14.20 -4.10 4.99
C LEU A 35 -13.75 -2.70 5.45
N GLY A 36 -13.29 -1.84 4.53
CA GLY A 36 -12.96 -0.45 4.82
C GLY A 36 -14.13 0.36 5.38
N ASN A 37 -15.35 0.12 4.93
CA ASN A 37 -16.56 0.74 5.49
C ASN A 37 -16.91 0.23 6.88
N VAL A 38 -16.65 -1.05 7.15
CA VAL A 38 -16.99 -1.70 8.42
C VAL A 38 -15.98 -1.36 9.52
N LEU A 39 -14.70 -1.25 9.16
CA LEU A 39 -13.61 -1.00 10.11
C LEU A 39 -13.31 0.48 10.35
N GLN A 40 -14.13 1.41 9.84
CA GLN A 40 -13.91 2.85 10.00
C GLN A 40 -13.78 3.31 11.47
N ASN A 41 -14.40 2.59 12.41
CA ASN A 41 -14.39 2.92 13.83
C ASN A 41 -13.31 2.18 14.63
N ARG A 42 -12.35 1.54 13.95
CA ARG A 42 -11.28 0.75 14.57
C ARG A 42 -9.91 1.22 14.11
N ASP A 43 -9.72 2.52 14.24
CA ASP A 43 -8.49 3.18 13.84
C ASP A 43 -7.31 2.66 14.68
N PRO A 44 -6.24 2.13 14.07
CA PRO A 44 -5.12 1.60 14.82
C PRO A 44 -4.37 2.70 15.56
N THR A 45 -3.65 2.33 16.62
CA THR A 45 -2.90 3.26 17.48
C THR A 45 -1.41 2.96 17.44
N LEU A 46 -0.58 3.93 17.86
CA LEU A 46 0.88 3.81 17.81
C LEU A 46 1.39 2.52 18.48
N ARG A 47 0.97 2.31 19.73
CA ARG A 47 1.29 1.13 20.55
C ARG A 47 0.25 0.95 21.64
N LEU A 48 0.22 -0.24 22.24
CA LEU A 48 -0.67 -0.55 23.36
C LEU A 48 -0.53 0.51 24.48
N GLY A 49 -1.65 1.06 24.93
CA GLY A 49 -1.69 2.08 25.98
C GLY A 49 -1.52 3.55 25.52
N ILE A 50 -1.15 3.80 24.26
CA ILE A 50 -1.19 5.15 23.66
C ILE A 50 -2.51 5.34 22.92
N LYS A 51 -3.26 6.40 23.25
CA LYS A 51 -4.56 6.69 22.64
C LYS A 51 -4.48 7.33 21.25
N ARG A 52 -3.33 7.95 20.89
CA ARG A 52 -3.19 8.63 19.60
C ARG A 52 -3.39 7.64 18.44
N THR A 53 -4.33 7.94 17.56
CA THR A 53 -4.74 7.06 16.46
C THR A 53 -4.01 7.38 15.16
N PHE A 54 -4.07 6.47 14.19
CA PHE A 54 -3.53 6.68 12.86
C PHE A 54 -4.19 7.87 12.15
N SER A 55 -5.52 8.00 12.19
CA SER A 55 -6.23 9.14 11.58
C SER A 55 -5.85 10.46 12.22
N GLU A 56 -5.66 10.51 13.55
CA GLU A 56 -5.17 11.70 14.23
C GLU A 56 -3.76 12.07 13.74
N CYS A 57 -2.86 11.08 13.61
CA CYS A 57 -1.52 11.33 13.08
C CYS A 57 -1.57 11.92 11.65
N VAL A 58 -2.40 11.38 10.77
CA VAL A 58 -2.55 11.92 9.41
C VAL A 58 -3.19 13.31 9.44
N GLN A 59 -4.22 13.51 10.26
CA GLN A 59 -4.93 14.79 10.33
C GLN A 59 -4.03 15.91 10.88
N ASP A 60 -3.15 15.62 11.84
CA ASP A 60 -2.17 16.57 12.38
C ASP A 60 -1.12 16.96 11.33
N ASP A 61 -0.86 16.08 10.35
CA ASP A 61 0.13 16.29 9.30
C ASP A 61 -0.44 17.00 8.06
N VAL A 62 -1.70 16.68 7.74
CA VAL A 62 -2.41 17.28 6.61
C VAL A 62 -2.62 18.77 6.86
N GLY A 63 -1.90 19.60 6.11
CA GLY A 63 -1.92 21.06 6.26
C GLY A 63 -0.80 21.64 7.13
N ALA A 64 0.04 20.80 7.73
CA ALA A 64 1.22 21.24 8.47
C ALA A 64 2.38 21.59 7.52
N HIS A 65 2.66 22.87 7.34
CA HIS A 65 3.87 23.32 6.63
C HIS A 65 5.06 23.43 7.63
N PRO A 66 6.31 23.05 7.27
CA PRO A 66 6.79 22.56 5.97
C PRO A 66 7.25 21.09 5.99
N SER A 67 6.68 20.24 6.85
CA SER A 67 7.28 18.92 7.11
C SER A 67 6.21 17.88 7.39
N HIS A 68 6.41 16.70 6.80
CA HIS A 68 5.39 15.66 6.72
C HIS A 68 5.79 14.40 7.49
N TYR A 69 4.80 13.63 7.90
CA TYR A 69 5.00 12.37 8.60
C TYR A 69 5.27 11.23 7.63
N VAL A 70 6.13 10.33 8.10
CA VAL A 70 6.33 9.02 7.49
C VAL A 70 5.83 7.98 8.48
N ILE A 71 4.76 7.30 8.12
CA ILE A 71 4.01 6.40 8.98
C ILE A 71 4.24 4.97 8.49
N ALA A 72 4.89 4.14 9.31
CA ALA A 72 5.05 2.71 9.04
C ALA A 72 4.00 1.90 9.81
N MET A 73 3.20 1.12 9.09
CA MET A 73 2.18 0.23 9.65
C MET A 73 2.72 -1.19 9.75
N VAL A 74 3.05 -1.60 10.97
CA VAL A 74 3.68 -2.89 11.29
C VAL A 74 2.63 -3.81 11.89
N ALA A 75 2.08 -4.72 11.09
CA ALA A 75 1.12 -5.70 11.57
C ALA A 75 1.06 -6.94 10.67
N ARG A 76 0.62 -8.05 11.26
CA ARG A 76 0.41 -9.33 10.55
C ARG A 76 -0.56 -9.17 9.38
N SER A 77 -0.48 -10.09 8.42
CA SER A 77 -1.49 -10.22 7.35
C SER A 77 -2.91 -10.21 7.91
N GLY A 78 -3.85 -9.59 7.19
CA GLY A 78 -5.27 -9.57 7.56
C GLY A 78 -5.66 -8.75 8.80
N SER A 79 -4.74 -7.94 9.34
CA SER A 79 -4.97 -7.03 10.49
C SER A 79 -5.83 -5.80 10.17
N GLY A 80 -6.17 -5.55 8.91
CA GLY A 80 -6.97 -4.39 8.49
C GLY A 80 -6.18 -3.19 7.97
N LYS A 81 -4.85 -3.30 7.80
CA LYS A 81 -3.96 -2.26 7.23
C LYS A 81 -4.55 -1.56 5.99
N THR A 82 -4.84 -2.31 4.94
CA THR A 82 -5.40 -1.77 3.69
C THR A 82 -6.78 -1.13 3.92
N SER A 83 -7.62 -1.73 4.78
CA SER A 83 -8.93 -1.17 5.13
C SER A 83 -8.83 0.16 5.88
N THR A 84 -7.83 0.33 6.74
CA THR A 84 -7.53 1.61 7.39
C THR A 84 -7.21 2.70 6.35
N VAL A 85 -6.42 2.37 5.32
CA VAL A 85 -6.11 3.32 4.22
C VAL A 85 -7.35 3.63 3.38
N ILE A 86 -8.20 2.63 3.11
CA ILE A 86 -9.48 2.87 2.41
C ILE A 86 -10.40 3.78 3.23
N ALA A 87 -10.44 3.61 4.56
CA ALA A 87 -11.18 4.51 5.43
C ALA A 87 -10.63 5.95 5.37
N LEU A 88 -9.29 6.10 5.33
CA LEU A 88 -8.63 7.38 5.14
C LEU A 88 -8.99 8.04 3.80
N ALA A 89 -9.14 7.24 2.74
CA ALA A 89 -9.53 7.69 1.41
C ALA A 89 -10.94 8.29 1.32
N LYS A 90 -11.72 8.27 2.41
CA LYS A 90 -12.99 9.01 2.52
C LYS A 90 -12.82 10.45 3.00
N LYS A 91 -11.68 10.76 3.59
CA LYS A 91 -11.37 12.08 4.18
C LYS A 91 -10.29 12.82 3.38
N HIS A 92 -9.29 12.09 2.88
CA HIS A 92 -8.13 12.65 2.18
C HIS A 92 -7.90 11.95 0.84
N PHE A 93 -7.29 12.65 -0.12
CA PHE A 93 -6.97 12.11 -1.43
C PHE A 93 -5.78 11.16 -1.31
N VAL A 94 -6.06 9.86 -1.28
CA VAL A 94 -5.04 8.83 -1.14
C VAL A 94 -4.54 8.39 -2.51
N ILE A 95 -3.27 8.61 -2.81
CA ILE A 95 -2.56 7.96 -3.92
C ILE A 95 -2.15 6.57 -3.43
N TYR A 96 -2.86 5.55 -3.92
CA TYR A 96 -2.66 4.17 -3.49
C TYR A 96 -1.76 3.42 -4.47
N VAL A 97 -0.69 2.82 -3.95
CA VAL A 97 0.31 2.10 -4.73
C VAL A 97 0.49 0.72 -4.15
N MET A 98 0.32 -0.29 -4.98
CA MET A 98 0.62 -1.67 -4.60
C MET A 98 2.01 -2.03 -5.09
N CYS A 99 2.92 -2.29 -4.16
CA CYS A 99 4.31 -2.61 -4.45
C CYS A 99 4.49 -4.05 -4.97
N ALA A 100 3.73 -4.44 -5.99
CA ALA A 100 3.82 -5.77 -6.60
C ALA A 100 4.93 -5.83 -7.66
N TYR A 101 5.59 -6.98 -7.76
CA TYR A 101 6.54 -7.33 -8.82
C TYR A 101 5.95 -8.40 -9.74
N ARG A 102 6.44 -8.52 -10.99
CA ARG A 102 6.02 -9.56 -11.94
C ARG A 102 6.35 -10.95 -11.39
N GLY A 103 5.40 -11.56 -10.69
CA GLY A 103 5.55 -12.86 -10.03
C GLY A 103 4.89 -12.90 -8.64
N SER A 104 4.68 -11.75 -8.00
CA SER A 104 3.85 -11.67 -6.78
C SER A 104 2.38 -11.62 -7.18
N ILE A 105 1.66 -12.72 -7.00
CA ILE A 105 0.21 -12.76 -7.18
C ILE A 105 -0.42 -12.20 -5.91
N SER A 106 -0.79 -10.91 -5.92
CA SER A 106 -1.79 -10.40 -4.97
C SER A 106 -3.17 -10.66 -5.58
N PRO A 107 -4.06 -11.42 -4.91
CA PRO A 107 -5.36 -11.78 -5.45
C PRO A 107 -6.31 -10.58 -5.58
N ASP A 108 -6.06 -9.50 -4.83
CA ASP A 108 -7.09 -8.50 -4.54
C ASP A 108 -6.88 -7.15 -5.27
N PHE A 109 -5.65 -6.79 -5.66
CA PHE A 109 -5.34 -5.57 -6.42
C PHE A 109 -3.95 -5.63 -7.08
N THR A 110 -3.82 -5.17 -8.34
CA THR A 110 -2.54 -5.08 -9.06
C THR A 110 -2.29 -3.67 -9.62
N ASP A 111 -1.18 -3.04 -9.26
CA ASP A 111 -0.72 -1.78 -9.84
C ASP A 111 0.26 -2.06 -10.99
N VAL A 112 -0.24 -2.03 -12.22
CA VAL A 112 0.57 -2.31 -13.42
C VAL A 112 1.62 -1.24 -13.70
N ASN A 113 1.40 0.00 -13.26
CA ASN A 113 2.35 1.09 -13.45
C ASN A 113 3.52 0.94 -12.48
N PHE A 114 3.24 0.57 -11.22
CA PHE A 114 4.30 0.21 -10.28
C PHE A 114 5.10 -1.02 -10.74
N ALA A 115 4.43 -2.04 -11.27
CA ALA A 115 5.12 -3.21 -11.83
C ALA A 115 6.04 -2.83 -13.02
N ALA A 116 5.63 -1.87 -13.85
CA ALA A 116 6.48 -1.33 -14.92
C ALA A 116 7.66 -0.52 -14.37
N LEU A 117 7.42 0.34 -13.37
CA LEU A 117 8.46 1.07 -12.63
C LEU A 117 9.51 0.10 -12.04
N ALA A 118 9.06 -0.95 -11.36
CA ALA A 118 9.91 -1.97 -10.76
C ALA A 118 10.83 -2.63 -11.80
N GLU A 119 10.28 -2.99 -12.96
CA GLU A 119 11.02 -3.61 -14.05
C GLU A 119 12.04 -2.64 -14.67
N GLU A 120 11.67 -1.38 -14.87
CA GLU A 120 12.58 -0.36 -15.39
C GLU A 120 13.79 -0.14 -14.46
N VAL A 121 13.54 -0.10 -13.15
CA VAL A 121 14.60 0.03 -12.13
C VAL A 121 15.49 -1.22 -12.11
N ARG A 122 14.92 -2.41 -12.30
CA ARG A 122 15.68 -3.67 -12.41
C ARG A 122 16.61 -3.66 -13.62
N ILE A 123 16.09 -3.30 -14.80
CA ILE A 123 16.87 -3.18 -16.05
C ILE A 123 17.98 -2.15 -15.89
N MET A 124 17.69 -1.01 -15.27
CA MET A 124 18.68 0.03 -14.98
C MET A 124 19.83 -0.49 -14.12
N CYS A 125 19.54 -1.27 -13.08
CA CYS A 125 20.57 -1.92 -12.27
C CYS A 125 21.47 -2.84 -13.09
N GLU A 126 20.91 -3.67 -13.98
CA GLU A 126 21.68 -4.55 -14.87
C GLU A 126 22.60 -3.77 -15.81
N ILE A 127 22.12 -2.66 -16.37
CA ILE A 127 22.92 -1.79 -17.24
C ILE A 127 24.06 -1.15 -16.44
N LEU A 128 23.77 -0.65 -15.24
CA LEU A 128 24.78 0.01 -14.40
C LEU A 128 25.83 -0.98 -13.89
N ARG A 129 25.45 -2.21 -13.52
CA ARG A 129 26.40 -3.27 -13.11
C ARG A 129 27.48 -3.54 -14.17
N LYS A 130 27.14 -3.41 -15.46
CA LYS A 130 28.11 -3.59 -16.56
C LYS A 130 29.07 -2.40 -16.74
N LYS A 131 28.74 -1.24 -16.17
CA LYS A 131 29.50 0.02 -16.32
C LYS A 131 30.46 0.30 -15.16
N PHE A 132 30.24 -0.30 -14.01
CA PHE A 132 31.05 -0.10 -12.80
C PHE A 132 31.79 -1.38 -12.44
N ASP A 133 33.12 -1.32 -12.36
CA ASP A 133 33.88 -2.40 -11.72
C ASP A 133 33.63 -2.34 -10.22
N ARG A 134 33.09 -3.40 -9.61
CA ARG A 134 32.84 -3.43 -8.15
C ARG A 134 34.08 -3.91 -7.38
N LEU A 135 35.27 -3.49 -7.84
CA LEU A 135 36.55 -3.96 -7.32
C LEU A 135 37.12 -3.03 -6.24
N THR A 136 36.72 -1.76 -6.27
CA THR A 136 37.19 -0.73 -5.32
C THR A 136 36.02 -0.15 -4.54
N LEU A 137 36.28 0.26 -3.29
CA LEU A 137 35.29 0.92 -2.45
C LEU A 137 34.71 2.17 -3.11
N ASP A 138 35.55 3.01 -3.74
CA ASP A 138 35.08 4.22 -4.44
C ASP A 138 34.08 3.89 -5.55
N SER A 139 34.38 2.87 -6.37
CA SER A 139 33.48 2.45 -7.45
C SER A 139 32.17 1.86 -6.91
N ILE A 140 32.22 1.10 -5.80
CA ILE A 140 31.02 0.58 -5.11
C ILE A 140 30.14 1.73 -4.61
N LEU A 141 30.73 2.72 -3.93
CA LEU A 141 30.00 3.88 -3.41
C LEU A 141 29.43 4.76 -4.53
N LYS A 142 30.16 4.90 -5.64
CA LYS A 142 29.70 5.62 -6.82
C LYS A 142 28.56 4.88 -7.52
N TYR A 143 28.66 3.55 -7.64
CA TYR A 143 27.58 2.71 -8.16
C TYR A 143 26.31 2.86 -7.33
N ASP A 144 26.42 2.72 -6.00
CA ASP A 144 25.29 2.83 -5.06
C ASP A 144 24.59 4.20 -5.20
N ARG A 145 25.36 5.29 -5.23
CA ARG A 145 24.83 6.65 -5.42
C ARG A 145 24.11 6.79 -6.76
N VAL A 146 24.74 6.41 -7.86
CA VAL A 146 24.16 6.57 -9.21
C VAL A 146 22.89 5.72 -9.37
N LEU A 147 22.87 4.50 -8.85
CA LEU A 147 21.67 3.65 -8.89
C LEU A 147 20.54 4.27 -8.05
N LYS A 148 20.84 4.76 -6.85
CA LYS A 148 19.85 5.45 -5.99
C LYS A 148 19.27 6.68 -6.68
N ASP A 149 20.12 7.57 -7.18
CA ASP A 149 19.69 8.81 -7.83
C ASP A 149 18.78 8.52 -9.03
N LYS A 150 19.18 7.57 -9.90
CA LYS A 150 18.38 7.20 -11.06
C LYS A 150 17.07 6.50 -10.70
N ALA A 151 17.07 5.67 -9.66
CA ALA A 151 15.85 5.06 -9.14
C ALA A 151 14.90 6.12 -8.57
N MET A 152 15.43 7.11 -7.83
CA MET A 152 14.67 8.24 -7.28
C MET A 152 14.08 9.11 -8.40
N ASP A 153 14.87 9.49 -9.41
CA ASP A 153 14.38 10.25 -10.59
C ASP A 153 13.14 9.59 -11.21
N ARG A 154 13.19 8.26 -11.37
CA ARG A 154 12.09 7.50 -11.97
C ARG A 154 10.87 7.38 -11.06
N VAL A 155 11.07 7.33 -9.74
CA VAL A 155 9.98 7.42 -8.74
C VAL A 155 9.32 8.79 -8.81
N GLU A 156 10.09 9.88 -8.86
CA GLU A 156 9.53 11.24 -8.93
C GLU A 156 8.64 11.42 -10.18
N LEU A 157 9.08 10.89 -11.32
CA LEU A 157 8.27 10.89 -12.56
C LEU A 157 6.96 10.11 -12.40
N GLU A 158 7.00 8.92 -11.78
CA GLU A 158 5.80 8.11 -11.52
C GLU A 158 4.77 8.89 -10.70
N PHE A 159 5.24 9.56 -9.65
CA PHE A 159 4.36 10.26 -8.74
C PHE A 159 3.88 11.59 -9.30
N LEU A 160 4.69 12.28 -10.11
CA LEU A 160 4.21 13.41 -10.93
C LEU A 160 3.01 12.98 -11.79
N ALA A 161 3.10 11.84 -12.49
CA ALA A 161 1.99 11.34 -13.31
C ALA A 161 0.72 11.09 -12.48
N ARG A 162 0.86 10.57 -11.25
CA ARG A 162 -0.28 10.35 -10.33
C ARG A 162 -0.88 11.66 -9.82
N PHE A 163 -0.07 12.67 -9.52
CA PHE A 163 -0.55 14.01 -9.18
C PHE A 163 -1.26 14.68 -10.35
N MET A 164 -0.69 14.60 -11.55
CA MET A 164 -1.33 15.12 -12.76
C MET A 164 -2.65 14.42 -13.04
N PHE A 165 -2.75 13.10 -12.81
CA PHE A 165 -4.01 12.39 -12.93
C PHE A 165 -5.08 12.91 -11.94
N LEU A 166 -4.73 13.15 -10.68
CA LEU A 166 -5.64 13.78 -9.72
C LEU A 166 -6.09 15.18 -10.20
N LEU A 167 -5.14 15.99 -10.70
CA LEU A 167 -5.45 17.33 -11.21
C LEU A 167 -6.39 17.29 -12.43
N LEU A 168 -6.17 16.34 -13.35
CA LEU A 168 -7.06 16.12 -14.49
C LEU A 168 -8.48 15.73 -14.05
N LEU A 169 -8.61 14.93 -12.98
CA LEU A 169 -9.91 14.59 -12.43
C LEU A 169 -10.61 15.81 -11.81
N PHE A 170 -9.88 16.67 -11.10
CA PHE A 170 -10.45 17.94 -10.61
C PHE A 170 -10.89 18.86 -11.75
N ASN A 171 -10.12 18.95 -12.83
CA ASN A 171 -10.50 19.74 -14.00
C ASN A 171 -11.77 19.21 -14.67
N LYS A 172 -11.98 17.89 -14.65
CA LYS A 172 -13.20 17.25 -15.16
C LYS A 172 -14.39 17.37 -14.21
N ASN A 173 -14.12 17.29 -12.90
CA ASN A 173 -15.11 17.38 -11.84
C ASN A 173 -14.54 18.20 -10.66
N PRO A 174 -14.85 19.50 -10.56
CA PRO A 174 -14.39 20.34 -9.45
C PRO A 174 -14.89 19.89 -8.08
N GLN A 175 -15.96 19.09 -8.03
CA GLN A 175 -16.55 18.51 -6.81
C GLN A 175 -16.07 17.07 -6.59
N LEU A 176 -14.88 16.71 -7.08
CA LEU A 176 -14.30 15.38 -6.88
C LEU A 176 -14.12 15.10 -5.39
N GLU A 177 -14.73 14.03 -4.91
CA GLU A 177 -14.56 13.57 -3.55
C GLU A 177 -13.38 12.59 -3.41
N PRO A 178 -12.68 12.56 -2.27
CA PRO A 178 -11.53 11.68 -2.04
C PRO A 178 -11.76 10.21 -2.38
N GLN A 179 -12.92 9.68 -2.00
CA GLN A 179 -13.28 8.29 -2.24
C GLN A 179 -13.47 8.00 -3.73
N ASP A 180 -13.91 8.99 -4.51
CA ASP A 180 -14.08 8.86 -5.95
C ASP A 180 -12.72 8.87 -6.63
N PHE A 181 -11.78 9.71 -6.20
CA PHE A 181 -10.41 9.64 -6.67
C PHE A 181 -9.76 8.28 -6.42
N PHE A 182 -9.90 7.74 -5.19
CA PHE A 182 -9.39 6.40 -4.86
C PHE A 182 -9.99 5.33 -5.79
N ARG A 183 -11.28 5.44 -6.09
CA ARG A 183 -11.98 4.54 -7.03
C ARG A 183 -11.54 4.71 -8.48
N GLU A 184 -11.25 5.91 -8.94
CA GLU A 184 -10.83 6.15 -10.33
C GLU A 184 -9.43 5.58 -10.60
N GLN A 185 -8.50 5.70 -9.64
CA GLN A 185 -7.15 5.15 -9.78
C GLN A 185 -7.16 3.64 -10.10
N ILE A 186 -7.99 2.90 -9.38
CA ILE A 186 -8.09 1.44 -9.48
C ILE A 186 -8.99 0.99 -10.65
N ASN A 187 -9.96 1.81 -11.08
CA ASN A 187 -10.94 1.44 -12.10
C ASN A 187 -10.58 1.98 -13.48
N GLY A 188 -9.35 1.70 -13.92
CA GLY A 188 -8.87 2.07 -15.25
C GLY A 188 -8.07 3.37 -15.30
N GLY A 189 -8.08 4.19 -14.25
CA GLY A 189 -7.23 5.38 -14.13
C GLY A 189 -5.73 5.07 -14.30
N TYR A 190 -5.31 3.86 -13.94
CA TYR A 190 -3.97 3.35 -14.22
C TYR A 190 -3.56 3.49 -15.70
N LYS A 191 -4.48 3.39 -16.67
CA LYS A 191 -4.18 3.55 -18.09
C LYS A 191 -3.77 4.98 -18.41
N THR A 192 -4.51 5.96 -17.88
CA THR A 192 -4.21 7.38 -18.03
C THR A 192 -2.89 7.72 -17.35
N ILE A 193 -2.66 7.21 -16.13
CA ILE A 193 -1.38 7.37 -15.42
C ILE A 193 -0.23 6.80 -16.27
N GLY A 194 -0.39 5.60 -16.85
CA GLY A 194 0.63 4.98 -17.70
C GLY A 194 0.94 5.78 -18.97
N LEU A 195 -0.06 6.42 -19.58
CA LEU A 195 0.14 7.35 -20.70
C LEU A 195 0.91 8.59 -20.26
N LEU A 196 0.54 9.20 -19.12
CA LEU A 196 1.28 10.34 -18.57
C LEU A 196 2.74 9.98 -18.29
N VAL A 197 3.00 8.82 -17.68
CA VAL A 197 4.36 8.31 -17.46
C VAL A 197 5.14 8.21 -18.77
N LYS A 198 4.52 7.69 -19.84
CA LYS A 198 5.16 7.56 -21.15
C LYS A 198 5.56 8.92 -21.73
N GLU A 199 4.68 9.90 -21.67
CA GLU A 199 4.95 11.25 -22.18
C GLU A 199 5.99 11.99 -21.32
N LEU A 200 5.91 11.84 -20.00
CA LEU A 200 6.82 12.49 -19.05
C LEU A 200 8.28 11.99 -19.18
N LYS A 201 8.51 10.80 -19.74
CA LYS A 201 9.87 10.28 -20.00
C LYS A 201 10.69 11.11 -20.99
N ALA A 202 10.05 12.00 -21.75
CA ALA A 202 10.76 12.91 -22.64
C ALA A 202 11.52 14.03 -21.90
N TYR A 203 11.21 14.25 -20.61
CA TYR A 203 11.77 15.34 -19.82
C TYR A 203 12.88 14.86 -18.86
N ASN A 204 13.80 15.77 -18.53
CA ASN A 204 14.86 15.50 -17.55
C ASN A 204 14.32 15.64 -16.10
N SER A 205 15.09 15.15 -15.12
CA SER A 205 14.66 15.12 -13.72
C SER A 205 14.41 16.50 -13.10
N VAL A 206 15.19 17.52 -13.48
CA VAL A 206 14.97 18.91 -13.01
C VAL A 206 13.61 19.41 -13.47
N THR A 207 13.28 19.22 -14.74
CA THR A 207 11.96 19.60 -15.28
C THR A 207 10.83 18.82 -14.61
N ILE A 208 11.01 17.53 -14.33
CA ILE A 208 10.04 16.71 -13.58
C ILE A 208 9.80 17.27 -12.17
N GLN A 209 10.86 17.66 -11.46
CA GLN A 209 10.77 18.25 -10.13
C GLN A 209 10.04 19.59 -10.14
N GLU A 210 10.33 20.45 -11.11
CA GLU A 210 9.65 21.74 -11.30
C GLU A 210 8.16 21.54 -11.61
N MET A 211 7.83 20.65 -12.56
CA MET A 211 6.45 20.30 -12.89
C MET A 211 5.70 19.79 -11.65
N ARG A 212 6.33 18.93 -10.85
CA ARG A 212 5.74 18.42 -9.60
C ARG A 212 5.43 19.55 -8.63
N PHE A 213 6.35 20.49 -8.46
CA PHE A 213 6.13 21.65 -7.60
C PHE A 213 4.88 22.43 -8.03
N TYR A 214 4.77 22.77 -9.32
CA TYR A 214 3.61 23.51 -9.84
C TYR A 214 2.30 22.72 -9.78
N VAL A 215 2.33 21.43 -10.11
CA VAL A 215 1.15 20.56 -9.99
C VAL A 215 0.69 20.47 -8.54
N HIS A 216 1.62 20.40 -7.58
CA HIS A 216 1.29 20.35 -6.16
C HIS A 216 0.65 21.67 -5.68
N LEU A 217 1.19 22.82 -6.12
CA LEU A 217 0.58 24.13 -5.86
C LEU A 217 -0.84 24.24 -6.43
N GLU A 218 -1.05 23.75 -7.65
CA GLU A 218 -2.38 23.78 -8.28
C GLU A 218 -3.36 22.87 -7.54
N LEU A 219 -2.96 21.64 -7.23
CA LEU A 219 -3.75 20.71 -6.44
C LEU A 219 -4.18 21.32 -5.11
N GLY A 220 -3.27 22.05 -4.42
CA GLY A 220 -3.56 22.73 -3.17
C GLY A 220 -4.81 23.64 -3.21
N LYS A 221 -5.11 24.24 -4.36
CA LYS A 221 -6.30 25.08 -4.58
C LYS A 221 -7.62 24.29 -4.58
N HIS A 222 -7.56 22.98 -4.82
CA HIS A 222 -8.73 22.10 -4.92
C HIS A 222 -8.98 21.26 -3.67
N LEU A 223 -8.00 21.15 -2.77
CA LEU A 223 -8.09 20.20 -1.65
C LEU A 223 -9.09 20.62 -0.56
N ASN A 224 -9.41 21.91 -0.42
CA ASN A 224 -10.40 22.43 0.55
C ASN A 224 -10.16 21.93 1.99
N GLY A 225 -8.92 22.04 2.50
CA GLY A 225 -8.55 21.56 3.84
C GLY A 225 -8.32 20.05 3.94
N ARG A 226 -8.53 19.29 2.85
CA ARG A 226 -8.14 17.88 2.74
C ARG A 226 -6.66 17.78 2.36
N GLY A 227 -6.11 16.58 2.49
CA GLY A 227 -4.69 16.32 2.24
C GLY A 227 -4.50 15.37 1.08
N ILE A 228 -3.28 15.32 0.56
CA ILE A 228 -2.83 14.22 -0.30
C ILE A 228 -1.96 13.29 0.56
N VAL A 229 -2.25 11.99 0.49
CA VAL A 229 -1.53 10.96 1.23
C VAL A 229 -1.04 9.92 0.24
N ILE A 230 0.22 9.52 0.34
CA ILE A 230 0.76 8.41 -0.45
C ILE A 230 0.74 7.16 0.41
N ALA A 231 0.06 6.11 -0.04
CA ALA A 231 0.03 4.82 0.64
C ALA A 231 0.73 3.76 -0.21
N LEU A 232 1.84 3.22 0.31
CA LEU A 232 2.56 2.09 -0.28
C LEU A 232 2.13 0.79 0.39
N ASP A 233 1.27 0.01 -0.26
CA ASP A 233 0.90 -1.33 0.21
C ASP A 233 1.85 -2.40 -0.31
N GLU A 234 1.98 -3.48 0.45
CA GLU A 234 2.95 -4.55 0.24
C GLU A 234 4.40 -4.06 0.05
N ALA A 235 4.79 -2.99 0.74
CA ALA A 235 6.11 -2.36 0.65
C ALA A 235 7.29 -3.30 0.90
N HIS A 236 7.09 -4.39 1.66
CA HIS A 236 8.09 -5.43 1.85
C HIS A 236 8.56 -6.07 0.54
N ALA A 237 7.71 -6.09 -0.50
CA ALA A 237 8.09 -6.60 -1.81
C ALA A 237 9.05 -5.66 -2.56
N ALA A 238 8.90 -4.34 -2.39
CA ALA A 238 9.88 -3.38 -2.90
C ALA A 238 11.24 -3.50 -2.21
N GLU A 239 11.27 -3.92 -0.95
CA GLU A 239 12.52 -4.15 -0.22
C GLU A 239 13.18 -5.49 -0.58
N ASN A 240 12.38 -6.55 -0.66
CA ASN A 240 12.92 -7.92 -0.73
C ASN A 240 13.02 -8.48 -2.15
N TYR A 241 12.29 -7.94 -3.12
CA TYR A 241 12.22 -8.51 -4.48
C TYR A 241 12.66 -7.54 -5.58
N ILE A 242 12.72 -6.24 -5.29
CA ILE A 242 13.17 -5.22 -6.26
C ILE A 242 14.51 -4.67 -5.78
N LEU A 243 15.54 -4.79 -6.63
CA LEU A 243 16.93 -4.50 -6.28
C LEU A 243 17.42 -5.19 -4.98
N PRO A 244 17.12 -6.48 -4.77
CA PRO A 244 17.41 -7.13 -3.50
C PRO A 244 18.90 -7.06 -3.18
N HIS A 245 19.23 -6.42 -2.06
CA HIS A 245 20.60 -6.30 -1.54
C HIS A 245 21.56 -5.52 -2.45
N GLU A 246 21.04 -4.77 -3.43
CA GLU A 246 21.89 -3.98 -4.35
C GLU A 246 22.35 -2.66 -3.74
N LEU A 247 21.66 -2.18 -2.71
CA LEU A 247 21.88 -0.86 -2.14
C LEU A 247 22.43 -0.97 -0.73
N ILE A 248 23.32 -0.03 -0.41
CA ILE A 248 23.93 0.09 0.91
C ILE A 248 23.01 0.93 1.80
N SER A 249 22.79 0.49 3.03
CA SER A 249 22.02 1.26 4.00
C SER A 249 22.63 2.64 4.27
N PRO A 250 21.81 3.66 4.57
CA PRO A 250 22.31 4.97 5.00
C PRO A 250 23.24 4.90 6.22
N THR A 251 22.96 4.00 7.18
CA THR A 251 23.82 3.75 8.33
C THR A 251 25.18 3.20 7.91
N GLY A 252 25.21 2.16 7.08
CA GLY A 252 26.48 1.59 6.59
C GLY A 252 27.31 2.58 5.77
N LEU A 253 26.67 3.44 4.98
CA LEU A 253 27.36 4.54 4.30
C LEU A 253 27.97 5.53 5.28
N LYS A 254 27.23 5.90 6.34
CA LYS A 254 27.70 6.79 7.38
C LYS A 254 28.85 6.17 8.17
N ASP A 255 28.75 4.90 8.55
CA ASP A 255 29.77 4.20 9.32
C ASP A 255 31.11 4.11 8.55
N LEU A 256 31.06 3.96 7.22
CA LEU A 256 32.24 4.04 6.34
C LEU A 256 32.82 5.46 6.27
N GLN A 257 31.96 6.48 6.14
CA GLN A 257 32.38 7.88 6.05
C GLN A 257 33.00 8.39 7.34
N ASP A 258 32.43 8.02 8.49
CA ASP A 258 32.87 8.42 9.81
C ASP A 258 34.05 7.55 10.32
N GLY A 259 34.48 6.54 9.57
CA GLY A 259 35.55 5.61 9.95
C GLY A 259 35.20 4.71 11.14
N GLN A 260 33.93 4.56 11.47
CA GLN A 260 33.47 3.68 12.56
C GLN A 260 33.53 2.20 12.20
N LYS A 261 33.47 1.90 10.90
CA LYS A 261 33.57 0.55 10.34
C LYS A 261 34.51 0.54 9.15
N ASN A 262 35.27 -0.54 9.02
CA ASN A 262 36.12 -0.77 7.86
C ASN A 262 35.32 -1.43 6.74
N GLU A 263 35.89 -1.48 5.54
CA GLU A 263 35.29 -2.13 4.38
C GLU A 263 34.90 -3.59 4.67
N ASP A 264 35.79 -4.33 5.32
CA ASP A 264 35.58 -5.76 5.65
C ASP A 264 34.49 -6.00 6.72
N ASP A 265 34.05 -4.95 7.43
CA ASP A 265 32.92 -5.05 8.35
C ASP A 265 31.56 -5.08 7.62
N ILE A 266 31.52 -4.49 6.42
CA ILE A 266 30.29 -4.25 5.64
C ILE A 266 30.23 -5.14 4.40
N PHE A 267 31.37 -5.38 3.75
CA PHE A 267 31.46 -6.14 2.51
C PHE A 267 32.12 -7.51 2.72
N ASP A 268 31.71 -8.49 1.92
CA ASP A 268 32.36 -9.80 1.86
C ASP A 268 33.58 -9.78 0.92
N PHE A 269 34.27 -10.92 0.81
CA PHE A 269 35.42 -11.08 -0.08
C PHE A 269 35.10 -10.77 -1.56
N ASN A 270 33.84 -10.95 -1.98
CA ASN A 270 33.36 -10.64 -3.33
C ASN A 270 32.86 -9.20 -3.48
N LYS A 271 33.10 -8.34 -2.47
CA LYS A 271 32.64 -6.96 -2.41
C LYS A 271 31.11 -6.81 -2.46
N LEU A 272 30.39 -7.84 -2.01
CA LEU A 272 28.95 -7.81 -1.80
C LEU A 272 28.64 -7.41 -0.36
N ILE A 273 27.47 -6.84 -0.10
CA ILE A 273 27.09 -6.41 1.25
C ILE A 273 26.89 -7.65 2.14
N ALA A 274 27.79 -7.86 3.10
CA ALA A 274 27.85 -9.08 3.91
C ALA A 274 26.68 -9.19 4.88
N ARG A 275 26.34 -8.11 5.61
CA ARG A 275 25.34 -8.15 6.71
C ARG A 275 23.98 -7.68 6.27
N SER A 276 22.94 -8.36 6.73
CA SER A 276 21.54 -8.03 6.41
C SER A 276 21.15 -6.64 6.89
N GLU A 277 21.67 -6.16 8.03
CA GLU A 277 21.41 -4.80 8.54
C GLU A 277 21.84 -3.68 7.59
N TYR A 278 22.82 -3.94 6.71
CA TYR A 278 23.34 -2.97 5.73
C TYR A 278 22.78 -3.17 4.33
N ARG A 279 22.09 -4.29 4.06
CA ARG A 279 21.46 -4.56 2.76
C ARG A 279 20.18 -3.75 2.65
N ARG A 280 19.98 -3.13 1.49
CA ARG A 280 18.73 -2.44 1.13
C ARG A 280 18.25 -2.87 -0.24
N GLY A 281 16.93 -2.80 -0.43
CA GLY A 281 16.28 -2.91 -1.72
C GLY A 281 15.71 -1.58 -2.21
N PHE A 282 14.84 -1.67 -3.21
CA PHE A 282 14.21 -0.51 -3.85
C PHE A 282 13.29 0.30 -2.93
N LEU A 283 12.81 -0.28 -1.82
CA LEU A 283 12.04 0.47 -0.82
C LEU A 283 12.84 1.68 -0.29
N THR A 284 14.17 1.59 -0.24
CA THR A 284 15.03 2.70 0.21
C THR A 284 14.94 3.94 -0.70
N PRO A 285 15.33 3.89 -1.99
CA PRO A 285 15.18 5.03 -2.87
C PRO A 285 13.72 5.43 -3.09
N LEU A 286 12.77 4.48 -3.02
CA LEU A 286 11.34 4.78 -3.06
C LEU A 286 10.91 5.68 -1.90
N CYS A 287 11.19 5.29 -0.65
CA CYS A 287 10.86 6.10 0.52
C CYS A 287 11.63 7.43 0.54
N ALA A 288 12.91 7.43 0.13
CA ALA A 288 13.71 8.65 0.06
C ALA A 288 13.12 9.69 -0.91
N ALA A 289 12.78 9.26 -2.14
CA ALA A 289 12.15 10.14 -3.12
C ALA A 289 10.80 10.66 -2.64
N LEU A 290 9.96 9.80 -2.06
CA LEU A 290 8.63 10.17 -1.59
C LEU A 290 8.64 11.08 -0.37
N SER A 291 9.61 10.93 0.52
CA SER A 291 9.75 11.82 1.68
C SER A 291 10.09 13.26 1.25
N ASN A 292 10.71 13.44 0.07
CA ASN A 292 11.00 14.76 -0.50
C ASN A 292 9.77 15.41 -1.19
N ILE A 293 8.66 14.70 -1.35
CA ILE A 293 7.46 15.20 -2.03
C ILE A 293 6.58 16.06 -1.10
N ASN A 294 6.92 16.16 0.19
CA ASN A 294 6.17 16.93 1.18
C ASN A 294 4.68 16.55 1.22
N VAL A 295 4.42 15.25 1.33
CA VAL A 295 3.09 14.70 1.60
C VAL A 295 3.22 13.60 2.62
N THR A 296 2.15 13.33 3.38
CA THR A 296 2.15 12.22 4.33
C THR A 296 2.40 10.91 3.59
N LEU A 297 3.42 10.18 4.01
CA LEU A 297 3.79 8.88 3.45
C LEU A 297 3.38 7.78 4.43
N VAL A 298 2.50 6.87 3.98
CA VAL A 298 2.07 5.70 4.73
C VAL A 298 2.64 4.45 4.07
N VAL A 299 3.44 3.68 4.81
CA VAL A 299 4.09 2.46 4.32
C VAL A 299 3.52 1.24 5.03
N LEU A 300 2.94 0.31 4.26
CA LEU A 300 2.28 -0.89 4.76
C LEU A 300 2.96 -2.13 4.18
N GLY A 301 3.09 -3.18 4.98
CA GLY A 301 3.46 -4.49 4.41
C GLY A 301 3.04 -5.67 5.26
N THR A 302 2.77 -6.78 4.57
CA THR A 302 2.15 -7.98 5.16
C THR A 302 3.12 -8.84 5.98
N ALA A 303 4.39 -8.88 5.58
CA ALA A 303 5.52 -9.44 6.33
C ALA A 303 6.43 -8.35 6.90
N PHE A 304 5.92 -7.12 7.00
CA PHE A 304 6.70 -5.96 7.41
C PHE A 304 7.02 -6.09 8.90
N SER A 305 8.22 -6.57 9.17
CA SER A 305 8.78 -6.73 10.50
C SER A 305 9.20 -5.37 11.07
N LEU A 306 9.60 -5.35 12.34
CA LEU A 306 10.25 -4.17 12.93
C LEU A 306 11.50 -3.77 12.13
N LEU A 307 12.25 -4.74 11.59
CA LEU A 307 13.41 -4.48 10.74
C LEU A 307 13.03 -3.72 9.46
N ASN A 308 11.92 -4.07 8.82
CA ASN A 308 11.46 -3.34 7.65
C ASN A 308 11.02 -1.90 8.01
N ALA A 309 10.45 -1.71 9.20
CA ALA A 309 10.14 -0.36 9.71
C ALA A 309 11.42 0.45 9.96
N ASP A 310 12.48 -0.18 10.45
CA ASP A 310 13.80 0.44 10.59
C ASP A 310 14.41 0.78 9.23
N HIS A 311 14.19 -0.05 8.20
CA HIS A 311 14.62 0.25 6.84
C HIS A 311 13.93 1.51 6.31
N VAL A 312 12.60 1.61 6.47
CA VAL A 312 11.84 2.82 6.10
C VAL A 312 12.30 4.03 6.90
N TYR A 313 12.47 3.89 8.21
CA TYR A 313 13.00 4.97 9.06
C TYR A 313 14.35 5.46 8.54
N SER A 314 15.28 4.54 8.26
CA SER A 314 16.62 4.87 7.75
C SER A 314 16.57 5.53 6.37
N ALA A 315 15.62 5.14 5.52
CA ALA A 315 15.47 5.63 4.16
C ALA A 315 14.80 7.02 4.07
N SER A 316 13.93 7.33 5.02
CA SER A 316 13.04 8.48 4.96
C SER A 316 13.48 9.67 5.82
N SER A 317 14.50 9.55 6.67
CA SER A 317 14.76 10.60 7.67
C SER A 317 16.18 10.66 8.26
N LYS A 318 16.65 11.91 8.44
CA LYS A 318 17.47 12.31 9.60
C LYS A 318 16.59 12.21 10.87
N PRO A 319 17.14 11.82 12.03
CA PRO A 319 16.35 11.47 13.21
C PRO A 319 15.42 12.62 13.64
N THR A 320 14.11 12.45 13.49
CA THR A 320 13.10 13.41 13.94
C THR A 320 11.87 12.68 14.48
N GLU A 321 11.10 13.37 15.32
CA GLU A 321 9.83 12.92 15.94
C GLU A 321 8.70 12.61 14.92
N ARG A 322 8.99 12.69 13.61
CA ARG A 322 8.02 12.64 12.50
C ARG A 322 7.90 11.26 11.84
N PHE A 323 8.75 10.32 12.22
CA PHE A 323 8.55 8.93 11.87
C PHE A 323 7.64 8.26 12.90
N ILE A 324 6.48 7.79 12.46
CA ILE A 324 5.47 7.20 13.32
C ILE A 324 5.38 5.69 13.02
N ARG A 325 5.47 4.87 14.05
CA ARG A 325 5.20 3.43 13.96
C ARG A 325 3.82 3.15 14.50
N ILE A 326 2.96 2.58 13.67
CA ILE A 326 1.66 2.06 14.06
C ILE A 326 1.75 0.54 14.19
N THR A 327 1.59 0.04 15.41
CA THR A 327 1.77 -1.39 15.72
C THR A 327 0.53 -2.03 16.34
N ASN A 328 -0.38 -1.23 16.91
CA ASN A 328 -1.52 -1.73 17.66
C ASN A 328 -2.79 -1.71 16.80
N PHE A 329 -3.07 -2.86 16.19
CA PHE A 329 -4.28 -3.11 15.41
C PHE A 329 -5.25 -3.95 16.24
N SER A 330 -6.52 -3.54 16.24
CA SER A 330 -7.58 -4.32 16.88
C SER A 330 -7.73 -5.69 16.23
N LEU A 331 -8.11 -6.68 17.03
CA LEU A 331 -8.54 -7.99 16.54
C LEU A 331 -10.08 -8.05 16.53
N ALA A 332 -10.63 -8.87 15.63
CA ALA A 332 -12.04 -9.21 15.63
C ALA A 332 -12.35 -10.19 16.77
N ASN A 333 -13.37 -9.90 17.57
CA ASN A 333 -13.99 -10.85 18.50
C ASN A 333 -15.18 -11.57 17.84
N GLU A 334 -15.91 -12.40 18.59
CA GLU A 334 -17.06 -13.16 18.09
C GLU A 334 -18.22 -12.28 17.60
N ASP A 335 -18.48 -11.17 18.29
CA ASP A 335 -19.54 -10.23 17.94
C ASP A 335 -19.18 -9.46 16.66
N ASP A 336 -17.89 -9.20 16.46
CA ASP A 336 -17.37 -8.54 15.28
C ASP A 336 -17.57 -9.36 14.03
N VAL A 337 -17.43 -10.69 14.12
CA VAL A 337 -17.72 -11.60 13.01
C VAL A 337 -19.16 -11.40 12.53
N SER A 338 -20.12 -11.37 13.46
CA SER A 338 -21.53 -11.14 13.16
C SER A 338 -21.77 -9.76 12.58
N MET A 339 -21.20 -8.72 13.21
CA MET A 339 -21.33 -7.32 12.76
C MET A 339 -20.80 -7.13 11.35
N ILE A 340 -19.60 -7.66 11.06
CA ILE A 340 -18.98 -7.58 9.75
C ILE A 340 -19.86 -8.29 8.72
N LEU A 341 -20.26 -9.54 8.95
CA LEU A 341 -21.07 -10.27 7.97
C LEU A 341 -22.43 -9.60 7.73
N GLN A 342 -23.11 -9.12 8.76
CA GLN A 342 -24.39 -8.40 8.61
C GLN A 342 -24.25 -7.07 7.86
N SER A 343 -23.11 -6.40 7.99
CA SER A 343 -22.85 -5.17 7.24
C SER A 343 -22.47 -5.41 5.78
N LEU A 344 -21.96 -6.62 5.46
CA LEU A 344 -21.48 -6.96 4.12
C LEU A 344 -22.46 -7.81 3.32
N LEU A 345 -23.31 -8.57 3.99
CA LEU A 345 -24.20 -9.56 3.40
C LEU A 345 -25.59 -9.42 4.01
N ASP A 346 -26.62 -9.74 3.23
CA ASP A 346 -27.93 -10.02 3.78
C ASP A 346 -27.87 -11.36 4.54
N MET A 347 -27.80 -11.29 5.87
CA MET A 347 -27.77 -12.45 6.77
C MET A 347 -29.17 -12.87 7.25
N SER A 348 -30.24 -12.31 6.67
CA SER A 348 -31.61 -12.68 7.03
C SER A 348 -31.87 -14.19 6.84
N GLY A 349 -32.46 -14.81 7.86
CA GLY A 349 -32.76 -16.24 7.87
C GLY A 349 -31.54 -17.16 8.02
N CYS A 350 -30.37 -16.60 8.38
CA CYS A 350 -29.16 -17.37 8.64
C CYS A 350 -28.67 -17.21 10.08
N ASP A 351 -28.12 -18.29 10.64
CA ASP A 351 -27.44 -18.27 11.93
C ASP A 351 -26.01 -18.81 11.83
N ILE A 352 -25.12 -18.25 12.65
CA ILE A 352 -23.74 -18.71 12.77
C ILE A 352 -23.51 -19.16 14.22
N PRO A 353 -23.41 -20.48 14.44
CA PRO A 353 -23.14 -21.03 15.75
C PRO A 353 -21.91 -20.39 16.41
N LYS A 354 -21.98 -20.17 17.72
CA LYS A 354 -20.90 -19.53 18.51
C LYS A 354 -19.52 -20.14 18.24
N GLN A 355 -19.46 -21.47 18.17
CA GLN A 355 -18.21 -22.21 17.91
C GLN A 355 -17.59 -21.87 16.55
N LYS A 356 -18.41 -21.63 15.52
CA LYS A 356 -17.92 -21.19 14.19
C LYS A 356 -17.45 -19.73 14.26
N ARG A 357 -18.19 -18.85 14.94
CA ARG A 357 -17.77 -17.45 15.15
C ARG A 357 -16.42 -17.34 15.85
N GLN A 358 -16.17 -18.18 16.86
CA GLN A 358 -14.88 -18.26 17.56
C GLN A 358 -13.72 -18.61 16.63
N ARG A 359 -13.92 -19.51 15.68
CA ARG A 359 -12.89 -19.91 14.71
C ARG A 359 -12.60 -18.85 13.66
N LEU A 360 -13.55 -17.94 13.43
CA LEU A 360 -13.46 -16.84 12.48
C LEU A 360 -13.01 -15.52 13.12
N ALA A 361 -12.88 -15.48 14.46
CA ALA A 361 -12.36 -14.36 15.21
C ALA A 361 -10.83 -14.21 15.02
N GLY A 362 -10.29 -13.06 15.41
CA GLY A 362 -8.87 -12.71 15.28
C GLY A 362 -8.62 -11.75 14.12
N ARG A 363 -8.10 -12.22 12.99
CA ARG A 363 -7.82 -11.37 11.82
C ARG A 363 -9.13 -11.09 11.08
N PHE A 364 -9.42 -9.82 10.79
CA PHE A 364 -10.62 -9.43 10.03
C PHE A 364 -10.73 -10.12 8.67
N ARG A 365 -9.60 -10.47 8.06
CA ARG A 365 -9.57 -11.21 6.79
C ARG A 365 -10.27 -12.57 6.86
N PHE A 366 -10.23 -13.25 8.01
CA PHE A 366 -10.88 -14.56 8.17
C PHE A 366 -12.39 -14.46 7.96
N THR A 367 -13.02 -13.40 8.47
CA THR A 367 -14.44 -13.13 8.21
C THR A 367 -14.70 -12.81 6.74
N THR A 368 -13.80 -12.07 6.07
CA THR A 368 -13.98 -11.76 4.64
C THR A 368 -13.84 -12.96 3.71
N TYR A 369 -13.18 -14.04 4.13
CA TYR A 369 -13.13 -15.28 3.34
C TYR A 369 -14.50 -15.89 3.11
N ILE A 370 -15.47 -15.61 3.99
CA ILE A 370 -16.86 -16.05 3.80
C ILE A 370 -17.48 -15.31 2.62
N VAL A 371 -17.29 -13.98 2.53
CA VAL A 371 -17.80 -13.18 1.41
C VAL A 371 -17.19 -13.69 0.10
N GLU A 372 -15.87 -13.92 0.08
CA GLU A 372 -15.20 -14.49 -1.09
C GLU A 372 -15.72 -15.88 -1.45
N ALA A 373 -15.90 -16.77 -0.47
CA ALA A 373 -16.42 -18.11 -0.70
C ALA A 373 -17.85 -18.05 -1.27
N ILE A 374 -18.72 -17.20 -0.74
CA ILE A 374 -20.07 -17.00 -1.26
C ILE A 374 -20.03 -16.56 -2.73
N THR A 375 -19.14 -15.64 -3.11
CA THR A 375 -19.04 -15.21 -4.53
C THR A 375 -18.56 -16.30 -5.49
N LYS A 376 -18.00 -17.40 -4.96
CA LYS A 376 -17.52 -18.55 -5.74
C LYS A 376 -18.51 -19.71 -5.76
N VAL A 377 -19.52 -19.71 -4.90
CA VAL A 377 -20.55 -20.73 -4.85
C VAL A 377 -21.55 -20.44 -5.96
N ALA A 378 -21.80 -21.41 -6.84
CA ALA A 378 -22.97 -21.35 -7.71
C ALA A 378 -24.22 -21.27 -6.80
N PHE A 379 -25.24 -20.50 -7.18
CA PHE A 379 -26.51 -20.43 -6.45
C PHE A 379 -27.55 -21.38 -7.07
N PRO A 380 -27.43 -22.71 -6.92
CA PRO A 380 -28.46 -23.62 -7.41
C PRO A 380 -29.73 -23.43 -6.58
N GLU A 381 -30.89 -23.53 -7.22
CA GLU A 381 -32.20 -23.46 -6.56
C GLU A 381 -32.39 -24.55 -5.49
N THR A 382 -31.56 -25.59 -5.52
CA THR A 382 -31.64 -26.75 -4.63
C THR A 382 -31.00 -26.55 -3.25
N LYS A 383 -30.20 -25.50 -3.03
CA LYS A 383 -29.56 -25.22 -1.74
C LYS A 383 -30.24 -24.09 -0.99
N SER A 384 -30.48 -24.28 0.30
CA SER A 384 -30.95 -23.20 1.16
C SER A 384 -29.85 -22.17 1.41
N LYS A 385 -30.24 -20.94 1.75
CA LYS A 385 -29.30 -19.87 2.11
C LYS A 385 -28.38 -20.27 3.26
N GLN A 386 -28.92 -20.96 4.29
CA GLN A 386 -28.12 -21.50 5.39
C GLN A 386 -27.09 -22.54 4.94
N GLN A 387 -27.46 -23.46 4.04
CA GLN A 387 -26.52 -24.46 3.51
C GLN A 387 -25.36 -23.82 2.75
N ILE A 388 -25.65 -22.80 1.93
CA ILE A 388 -24.62 -22.04 1.21
C ILE A 388 -23.67 -21.33 2.20
N LEU A 389 -24.23 -20.73 3.26
CA LEU A 389 -23.44 -20.09 4.31
C LEU A 389 -22.54 -21.09 5.04
N ASP A 390 -23.06 -22.26 5.40
CA ASP A 390 -22.31 -23.29 6.12
C ASP A 390 -21.14 -23.84 5.29
N GLU A 391 -21.35 -24.01 3.98
CA GLU A 391 -20.28 -24.37 3.03
C GLU A 391 -19.23 -23.26 2.93
N ALA A 392 -19.67 -22.00 2.82
CA ALA A 392 -18.78 -20.86 2.75
C ALA A 392 -17.95 -20.69 4.03
N ILE A 393 -18.54 -20.90 5.20
CA ILE A 393 -17.81 -20.89 6.49
C ILE A 393 -16.79 -22.02 6.52
N SER A 394 -17.16 -23.23 6.09
CA SER A 394 -16.24 -24.37 6.07
C SER A 394 -15.04 -24.11 5.14
N ALA A 395 -15.28 -23.50 3.97
CA ALA A 395 -14.23 -23.06 3.06
C ALA A 395 -13.34 -21.96 3.67
N ALA A 396 -13.94 -20.99 4.34
CA ALA A 396 -13.24 -19.92 5.04
C ALA A 396 -12.36 -20.44 6.19
N GLU A 397 -12.87 -21.36 7.00
CA GLU A 397 -12.10 -22.02 8.08
C GLU A 397 -10.92 -22.83 7.51
N SER A 398 -11.15 -23.60 6.44
CA SER A 398 -10.09 -24.37 5.78
C SER A 398 -8.97 -23.46 5.26
N ARG A 399 -9.34 -22.33 4.64
CA ARG A 399 -8.39 -21.33 4.18
C ARG A 399 -7.66 -20.63 5.32
N ALA A 400 -8.36 -20.24 6.38
CA ALA A 400 -7.77 -19.59 7.54
C ALA A 400 -6.75 -20.47 8.27
N LYS A 401 -6.90 -21.81 8.23
CA LYS A 401 -5.89 -22.75 8.76
C LYS A 401 -4.58 -22.78 7.95
N GLY A 402 -4.61 -22.36 6.69
CA GLY A 402 -3.43 -22.28 5.82
C GLY A 402 -2.65 -20.97 5.93
N ASP A 403 -3.19 -19.96 6.65
CA ASP A 403 -2.68 -18.58 6.80
C ASP A 403 -2.17 -18.27 8.23
#